data_AF-A0A4V1UCT7-F1
#
_entry.id   AF-A0A4V1UCT7-F1
#
_cell.length_a   1.000
_cell.length_b   1.000
_cell.length_c   1.000
_cell.angle_alpha   90.00
_cell.angle_beta   90.00
_cell.angle_gamma   90.00
#
_symmetry.space_group_name_H-M   'P 1'
#
loop_
_entity.id
_entity.type
_entity.pdbx_description
1 polymer ?
#
loop_
_entity_poly.entity_id
_entity_poly.type
_entity_poly.pdbx_seq_one_letter_code
_entity_poly.pdbx_strand_id
1 'polypeptide(L)'
;MTDLKAQTWNVATDLSANHFSGVAVSLVDLHRARLLKGEALLSGVTFENCRIEGPAVMLVVGGCSFDATDFGYSGGDIRSLVLRPASPTGVVGAIPVSDCSFTGCQMFAIGYTGAEAFLAQILALGSEPK
;
A
#
# COMPACT_ATOMS: atom_id res chain seq x y z
N MET A 1 20.65 -12.34 -7.23
CA MET A 1 19.37 -11.64 -7.48
C MET A 1 18.28 -12.68 -7.36
N THR A 2 17.74 -12.84 -6.15
CA THR A 2 16.81 -13.92 -5.80
C THR A 2 15.44 -13.61 -6.40
N ASP A 3 14.84 -14.57 -7.09
CA ASP A 3 13.57 -14.41 -7.80
C ASP A 3 12.41 -14.22 -6.80
N LEU A 4 12.01 -12.97 -6.59
CA LEU A 4 10.96 -12.57 -5.63
C LEU A 4 9.56 -13.12 -6.00
N LYS A 5 9.40 -13.67 -7.21
CA LYS A 5 8.09 -14.13 -7.74
C LYS A 5 7.56 -15.42 -7.10
N ALA A 6 8.40 -16.18 -6.41
CA ALA A 6 8.02 -17.46 -5.76
C ALA A 6 8.20 -17.44 -4.24
N GLN A 7 8.31 -16.26 -3.62
CA GLN A 7 8.48 -16.16 -2.18
C GLN A 7 7.19 -16.56 -1.46
N THR A 8 7.28 -17.61 -0.63
CA THR A 8 6.21 -17.96 0.31
C THR A 8 6.29 -17.01 1.49
N TRP A 9 5.20 -16.32 1.79
CA TRP A 9 5.12 -15.33 2.85
C TRP A 9 4.44 -15.92 4.08
N ASN A 10 5.02 -15.68 5.27
CA ASN A 10 4.30 -15.89 6.52
C ASN A 10 3.27 -14.77 6.67
N VAL A 11 2.01 -15.11 6.95
CA VAL A 11 0.95 -14.13 7.15
C VAL A 11 1.03 -13.55 8.55
N ALA A 12 0.96 -12.23 8.68
CA ALA A 12 0.91 -11.54 9.95
C ALA A 12 -0.36 -11.91 10.72
N THR A 13 -0.20 -12.36 11.96
CA THR A 13 -1.30 -12.76 12.85
C THR A 13 -1.57 -11.71 13.93
N ASP A 14 -0.54 -11.00 14.40
CA ASP A 14 -0.70 -9.85 15.30
C ASP A 14 -0.87 -8.56 14.49
N LEU A 15 -2.12 -8.16 14.29
CA LEU A 15 -2.48 -6.92 13.59
C LEU A 15 -2.51 -5.69 14.51
N SER A 16 -2.11 -5.84 15.78
CA SER A 16 -1.97 -4.73 16.72
C SER A 16 -0.58 -4.09 16.73
N ALA A 17 0.40 -4.74 16.10
CA ALA A 17 1.75 -4.23 15.95
C ALA A 17 1.81 -2.99 15.05
N ASN A 18 2.69 -2.04 15.40
CA ASN A 18 2.99 -0.87 14.56
C ASN A 18 4.26 -1.07 13.72
N HIS A 19 4.88 -2.24 13.80
CA HIS A 19 6.04 -2.62 13.00
C HIS A 19 5.86 -4.05 12.50
N PHE A 20 5.95 -4.23 11.19
CA PHE A 20 5.91 -5.52 10.50
C PHE A 20 7.21 -5.71 9.73
N SER A 21 7.77 -6.93 9.80
CA SER A 21 9.02 -7.25 9.13
C SER A 21 8.98 -8.65 8.52
N GLY A 22 9.24 -8.77 7.22
CA GLY A 22 9.37 -10.07 6.53
C GLY A 22 8.08 -10.90 6.41
N VAL A 23 6.90 -10.27 6.52
CA VAL A 23 5.59 -10.94 6.54
C VAL A 23 4.65 -10.40 5.46
N ALA A 24 3.65 -11.19 5.08
CA ALA A 24 2.49 -10.73 4.34
C ALA A 24 1.47 -10.10 5.30
N VAL A 25 0.97 -8.92 4.95
CA VAL A 25 -0.02 -8.16 5.71
C VAL A 25 -1.20 -7.84 4.81
N SER A 26 -2.37 -8.40 5.13
CA SER A 26 -3.65 -8.00 4.53
C SER A 26 -3.99 -6.58 4.99
N LEU A 27 -4.01 -5.62 4.06
CA LEU A 27 -4.31 -4.22 4.36
C LEU A 27 -5.75 -4.07 4.90
N VAL A 28 -6.67 -4.90 4.40
CA VAL A 28 -8.08 -4.93 4.83
C VAL A 28 -8.19 -5.42 6.27
N ASP A 29 -7.52 -6.53 6.61
CA ASP A 29 -7.60 -7.09 7.95
C ASP A 29 -6.90 -6.19 8.97
N LEU A 30 -5.75 -5.61 8.60
CA LEU A 30 -5.08 -4.62 9.44
C LEU A 30 -5.99 -3.43 9.70
N HIS A 31 -6.56 -2.81 8.66
CA HIS A 31 -7.49 -1.70 8.82
C HIS A 31 -8.71 -2.09 9.68
N ARG A 32 -9.29 -3.28 9.46
CA ARG A 32 -10.41 -3.77 10.27
C ARG A 32 -10.03 -3.91 11.74
N ALA A 33 -8.85 -4.45 12.04
CA ALA A 33 -8.36 -4.59 13.42
C ALA A 33 -8.18 -3.23 14.11
N ARG A 34 -7.75 -2.20 13.36
CA ARG A 34 -7.62 -0.80 13.84
C ARG A 34 -8.97 -0.14 14.03
N LEU A 35 -9.88 -0.32 13.08
CA LEU A 35 -11.23 0.22 13.13
C LEU A 35 -12.01 -0.29 14.35
N LEU A 36 -11.83 -1.57 14.72
CA LEU A 36 -12.42 -2.14 15.95
C LEU A 36 -11.93 -1.48 17.23
N LYS A 37 -10.81 -0.75 17.19
CA LYS A 37 -10.26 0.06 18.29
C LYS A 37 -10.61 1.54 18.17
N GLY A 38 -11.42 1.93 17.19
CA GLY A 38 -11.79 3.32 16.92
C GLY A 38 -10.79 4.08 16.03
N GLU A 39 -9.80 3.40 15.48
CA GLU A 39 -8.78 3.99 14.59
C GLU A 39 -9.22 3.82 13.13
N ALA A 40 -9.90 4.81 12.57
CA ALA A 40 -10.33 4.80 11.16
C ALA A 40 -9.21 5.14 10.16
N LEU A 41 -8.11 5.73 10.65
CA LEU A 41 -6.92 6.08 9.90
C LEU A 41 -5.79 5.12 10.29
N LEU A 42 -5.21 4.43 9.31
CA LEU A 42 -4.02 3.61 9.55
C LEU A 42 -2.79 4.54 9.60
N SER A 43 -2.32 4.85 10.80
CA SER A 43 -1.24 5.83 10.99
C SER A 43 -0.04 5.26 11.73
N GLY A 44 1.17 5.71 11.37
CA GLY A 44 2.39 5.44 12.13
C GLY A 44 2.86 3.98 12.10
N VAL A 45 2.55 3.26 11.02
CA VAL A 45 2.93 1.85 10.87
C VAL A 45 4.15 1.71 9.96
N THR A 46 5.15 0.98 10.44
CA THR A 46 6.37 0.66 9.70
C THR A 46 6.27 -0.75 9.11
N PHE A 47 6.55 -0.87 7.82
CA PHE A 47 6.61 -2.12 7.08
C PHE A 47 8.00 -2.26 6.44
N GLU A 48 8.68 -3.35 6.77
CA GLU A 48 10.03 -3.63 6.27
C GLU A 48 10.07 -5.00 5.60
N ASN A 49 10.46 -5.04 4.33
CA ASN A 49 10.55 -6.26 3.54
C ASN A 49 9.24 -7.07 3.60
N CYS A 50 8.09 -6.38 3.66
CA CYS A 50 6.77 -6.98 3.77
C CYS A 50 6.09 -7.10 2.42
N ARG A 51 5.15 -8.03 2.32
CA ARG A 51 4.15 -8.04 1.25
C ARG A 51 2.86 -7.41 1.77
N ILE A 52 2.35 -6.38 1.11
CA ILE A 52 1.10 -5.71 1.48
C ILE A 52 0.02 -6.16 0.51
N GLU A 53 -1.05 -6.76 1.03
CA GLU A 53 -2.04 -7.48 0.23
C GLU A 53 -3.42 -6.80 0.26
N GLY A 54 -4.01 -6.70 -0.93
CA GLY A 54 -5.40 -6.35 -1.15
C GLY A 54 -6.33 -7.57 -1.21
N PRO A 55 -7.52 -7.45 -1.84
CA PRO A 55 -7.96 -6.34 -2.68
C PRO A 55 -8.27 -5.09 -1.85
N ALA A 56 -7.62 -3.96 -2.18
CA ALA A 56 -7.88 -2.69 -1.49
C ALA A 56 -7.49 -1.48 -2.35
N VAL A 57 -8.08 -0.33 -2.00
CA VAL A 57 -7.63 0.98 -2.49
C VAL A 57 -6.98 1.71 -1.32
N MET A 58 -5.71 2.06 -1.46
CA MET A 58 -4.95 2.83 -0.47
C MET A 58 -5.12 4.32 -0.75
N LEU A 59 -5.70 5.05 0.19
CA LEU A 59 -5.76 6.51 0.18
C LEU A 59 -4.56 7.07 0.96
N VAL A 60 -3.57 7.59 0.25
CA VAL A 60 -2.39 8.22 0.88
C VAL A 60 -2.72 9.67 1.22
N VAL A 61 -2.83 9.97 2.52
CA VAL A 61 -3.24 11.29 3.03
C VAL A 61 -2.04 12.22 3.25
N GLY A 62 -0.90 11.69 3.68
CA GLY A 62 0.32 12.46 3.92
C GLY A 62 1.32 11.73 4.83
N GLY A 63 2.57 12.17 4.84
CA GLY A 63 3.61 11.65 5.75
C GLY A 63 4.10 10.23 5.44
N CYS A 64 3.55 9.55 4.43
CA CYS A 64 4.01 8.22 4.04
C CYS A 64 5.32 8.28 3.24
N SER A 65 6.21 7.32 3.48
CA SER A 65 7.43 7.12 2.71
C SER A 65 7.45 5.75 2.06
N PHE A 66 7.88 5.70 0.79
CA PHE A 66 8.04 4.46 0.03
C PHE A 66 9.47 4.41 -0.48
N ASP A 67 10.25 3.47 0.05
CA ASP A 67 11.64 3.24 -0.33
C ASP A 67 11.81 1.80 -0.82
N ALA A 68 12.52 1.63 -1.93
CA ALA A 68 12.72 0.34 -2.60
C ALA A 68 11.43 -0.53 -2.68
N THR A 69 10.28 0.11 -2.92
CA THR A 69 8.96 -0.54 -2.87
C THR A 69 8.47 -0.88 -4.28
N ASP A 70 8.12 -2.13 -4.49
CA ASP A 70 7.38 -2.57 -5.68
C ASP A 70 5.89 -2.27 -5.47
N PHE A 71 5.35 -1.33 -6.25
CA PHE A 71 3.94 -0.91 -6.16
C PHE A 71 2.94 -1.91 -6.77
N GLY A 72 3.41 -3.07 -7.23
CA GLY A 72 2.57 -4.15 -7.72
C GLY A 72 2.19 -3.90 -9.17
N TYR A 73 3.12 -4.20 -10.08
CA TYR A 73 2.88 -4.09 -11.52
C TYR A 73 3.45 -5.29 -12.27
N SER A 74 2.60 -6.21 -12.74
CA SER A 74 3.08 -7.46 -13.33
C SER A 74 2.81 -7.65 -14.82
N GLY A 75 2.24 -6.69 -15.57
CA GLY A 75 2.00 -7.00 -16.99
C GLY A 75 1.23 -6.07 -17.93
N GLY A 76 0.79 -4.87 -17.55
CA GLY A 76 0.12 -3.98 -18.51
C GLY A 76 -0.31 -2.66 -17.88
N ASP A 77 -0.41 -1.58 -18.66
CA ASP A 77 -0.72 -0.18 -18.27
C ASP A 77 -0.72 0.20 -16.78
N ILE A 78 0.30 0.96 -16.34
CA ILE A 78 0.46 1.42 -14.95
C ILE A 78 -0.71 2.29 -14.47
N ARG A 79 -1.44 2.91 -15.40
CA ARG A 79 -2.64 3.70 -15.07
C ARG A 79 -3.72 2.86 -14.41
N SER A 80 -3.69 1.54 -14.55
CA SER A 80 -4.59 0.62 -13.85
C SER A 80 -4.44 0.64 -12.32
N LEU A 81 -3.29 1.10 -11.80
CA LEU A 81 -3.06 1.24 -10.36
C LEU A 81 -3.63 2.53 -9.77
N VAL A 82 -3.94 3.53 -10.61
CA VAL A 82 -4.32 4.87 -10.14
C VAL A 82 -5.84 5.07 -10.25
N LEU A 83 -6.46 5.39 -9.11
CA LEU A 83 -7.89 5.61 -8.98
C LEU A 83 -8.14 7.06 -8.57
N ARG A 84 -8.93 7.78 -9.36
CA ARG A 84 -9.33 9.16 -9.08
C ARG A 84 -10.80 9.20 -8.68
N PRO A 85 -11.14 9.76 -7.51
CA PRO A 85 -12.53 9.98 -7.15
C PRO A 85 -13.14 11.03 -8.08
N ALA A 86 -14.43 10.87 -8.42
CA ALA A 86 -15.17 11.90 -9.14
C ALA A 86 -15.45 13.13 -8.26
N SER A 87 -15.51 12.94 -6.94
CA SER A 87 -15.64 14.04 -5.98
C SER A 87 -14.29 14.73 -5.75
N PRO A 88 -14.23 16.07 -5.79
CA PRO A 88 -13.01 16.81 -5.48
C PRO A 88 -12.72 16.89 -3.97
N THR A 89 -13.69 16.55 -3.11
CA THR A 89 -13.60 16.75 -1.66
C THR A 89 -13.46 15.46 -0.86
N GLY A 90 -13.52 14.30 -1.49
CA GLY A 90 -13.38 13.05 -0.77
C GLY A 90 -13.53 11.80 -1.61
N VAL A 91 -13.19 10.68 -0.98
CA VAL A 91 -13.34 9.33 -1.54
C VAL A 91 -13.94 8.43 -0.45
N VAL A 92 -14.81 7.51 -0.87
CA VAL A 92 -15.42 6.51 0.00
C VAL A 92 -14.98 5.13 -0.47
N GLY A 93 -14.77 4.21 0.49
CA GLY A 93 -14.37 2.83 0.20
C GLY A 93 -12.86 2.61 0.03
N ALA A 94 -12.03 3.65 0.26
CA ALA A 94 -10.58 3.53 0.34
C ALA A 94 -10.12 3.42 1.81
N ILE A 95 -8.97 2.78 2.03
CA ILE A 95 -8.30 2.67 3.33
C ILE A 95 -7.35 3.86 3.47
N PRO A 96 -7.62 4.82 4.37
CA PRO A 96 -6.74 5.96 4.56
C PRO A 96 -5.48 5.55 5.34
N VAL A 97 -4.33 6.00 4.85
CA VAL A 97 -3.01 5.83 5.46
C VAL A 97 -2.29 7.16 5.59
N SER A 98 -1.62 7.35 6.73
CA SER A 98 -0.76 8.50 7.00
C SER A 98 0.49 8.08 7.77
N ASP A 99 1.58 8.81 7.62
CA ASP A 99 2.79 8.65 8.45
C ASP A 99 3.32 7.19 8.52
N CYS A 100 3.05 6.40 7.48
CA CYS A 100 3.47 5.00 7.38
C CYS A 100 4.73 4.90 6.52
N SER A 101 5.63 3.98 6.87
CA SER A 101 6.85 3.73 6.11
C SER A 101 6.84 2.35 5.48
N PHE A 102 7.12 2.28 4.18
CA PHE A 102 7.24 1.05 3.41
C PHE A 102 8.66 0.96 2.84
N THR A 103 9.45 -0.01 3.30
CA THR A 103 10.84 -0.18 2.86
C THR A 103 11.07 -1.59 2.36
N GLY A 104 11.49 -1.74 1.11
CA GLY A 104 11.69 -3.07 0.50
C GLY A 104 10.40 -3.87 0.33
N CYS A 105 9.25 -3.19 0.34
CA CYS A 105 7.95 -3.83 0.32
C CYS A 105 7.50 -4.24 -1.08
N GLN A 106 6.59 -5.22 -1.16
CA GLN A 106 5.89 -5.59 -2.37
C GLN A 106 4.38 -5.42 -2.18
N MET A 107 3.76 -4.63 -3.03
CA MET A 107 2.33 -4.41 -3.03
C MET A 107 1.66 -5.43 -3.95
N PHE A 108 0.53 -5.99 -3.53
CA PHE A 108 -0.22 -6.97 -4.32
C PHE A 108 -1.72 -6.69 -4.29
N ALA A 109 -2.30 -6.53 -5.48
CA ALA A 109 -3.73 -6.20 -5.64
C ALA A 109 -4.16 -4.92 -4.91
N ILE A 110 -3.29 -3.91 -4.91
CA ILE A 110 -3.53 -2.58 -4.34
C ILE A 110 -3.69 -1.56 -5.45
N GLY A 111 -4.79 -0.81 -5.43
CA GLY A 111 -4.93 0.45 -6.16
C GLY A 111 -4.62 1.65 -5.26
N TYR A 112 -4.29 2.79 -5.85
CA TYR A 112 -3.84 3.98 -5.14
C TYR A 112 -4.72 5.19 -5.48
N THR A 113 -5.06 5.96 -4.45
CA THR A 113 -5.71 7.26 -4.56
C THR A 113 -5.08 8.23 -3.56
N GLY A 114 -5.29 9.52 -3.74
CA GLY A 114 -4.66 10.56 -2.91
C GLY A 114 -4.36 11.83 -3.67
N ALA A 115 -3.44 12.63 -3.15
CA ALA A 115 -3.03 13.88 -3.79
C ALA A 115 -2.43 13.62 -5.19
N GLU A 116 -2.74 14.48 -6.17
CA GLU A 116 -2.25 14.32 -7.55
C GLU A 116 -0.73 14.26 -7.64
N ALA A 117 0.00 14.96 -6.76
CA ALA A 117 1.46 14.88 -6.71
C ALA A 117 1.96 13.46 -6.40
N PHE A 118 1.28 12.72 -5.53
CA PHE A 118 1.58 11.32 -5.24
C PHE A 118 1.21 10.41 -6.41
N LEU A 119 0.01 10.58 -6.98
CA LEU A 119 -0.44 9.78 -8.12
C LEU A 119 0.46 9.96 -9.35
N ALA A 120 0.96 11.18 -9.58
CA ALA A 120 1.93 11.46 -10.64
C ALA A 120 3.25 10.71 -10.44
N GLN A 121 3.73 10.56 -9.20
CA GLN A 121 4.94 9.76 -8.91
C GLN A 121 4.73 8.29 -9.24
N ILE A 122 3.57 7.71 -8.88
CA ILE A 122 3.23 6.32 -9.25
C ILE A 122 3.22 6.16 -10.77
N LEU A 123 2.58 7.06 -11.51
CA LEU A 123 2.52 6.99 -12.97
C LEU A 123 3.90 7.11 -13.64
N ALA A 124 4.82 7.86 -13.02
CA ALA A 124 6.18 8.01 -13.53
C ALA A 124 6.97 6.69 -13.51
N LEU A 125 6.66 5.76 -12.58
CA LEU A 125 7.33 4.44 -12.49
C LEU A 125 7.13 3.59 -13.77
N GLY A 126 6.03 3.80 -14.50
CA GLY A 126 5.75 3.08 -15.75
C GLY A 126 6.43 3.69 -16.98
N SER A 127 7.15 4.80 -16.79
CA SER A 127 7.89 5.49 -17.85
C SER A 127 9.35 5.05 -17.95
N GLU A 128 9.82 4.20 -17.02
CA GLU A 128 11.18 3.66 -17.08
C GLU A 128 11.28 2.57 -18.15
N PRO A 129 12.30 2.63 -19.05
CA PRO A 129 12.54 1.56 -20.01
C PRO A 129 12.88 0.27 -19.28
N LYS A 130 12.17 -0.82 -19.62
CA LYS A 130 12.41 -2.17 -19.10
C LYS A 130 13.71 -2.78 -19.60
#